data_AF-S7U1V7-F1
#
_entry.id   AF-S7U1V7-F1
#
_cell.length_a   1.000
_cell.length_b   1.000
_cell.length_c   1.000
_cell.angle_alpha   90.00
_cell.angle_beta   90.00
_cell.angle_gamma   90.00
#
_symmetry.space_group_name_H-M   'P 1'
#
loop_
_entity.id
_entity.type
_entity.pdbx_description
1 polymer ?
#
loop_
_entity_poly.entity_id
_entity_poly.type
_entity_poly.pdbx_seq_one_letter_code
_entity_poly.pdbx_strand_id
1 'polypeptide(L)' 'MSDMHSLLVAAILGVVEGLTEFLPVSSTGHMIIVGHLLGFEGDTAKTFEVVIQLGS' A
#
# COMPACT_ATOMS: atom_id res chain seq x y z
N MET A 1 -13.76 -11.01 3.16
CA MET A 1 -13.26 -10.55 1.85
C MET A 1 -12.68 -11.76 1.16
N SER A 2 -12.97 -12.02 -0.11
CA SER A 2 -12.38 -13.16 -0.81
C SER A 2 -10.86 -13.03 -0.82
N ASP A 3 -10.12 -14.13 -0.64
CA ASP A 3 -8.65 -14.11 -0.54
C ASP A 3 -8.00 -13.39 -1.74
N MET A 4 -8.62 -13.53 -2.91
CA MET A 4 -8.19 -12.86 -4.15
C MET A 4 -8.26 -11.33 -4.08
N HIS A 5 -9.27 -10.76 -3.41
CA HIS A 5 -9.39 -9.31 -3.26
C HIS A 5 -8.24 -8.77 -2.40
N SER A 6 -7.92 -9.46 -1.30
CA SER A 6 -6.81 -9.08 -0.41
C SER A 6 -5.46 -9.16 -1.13
N LEU A 7 -5.25 -10.19 -1.95
CA LEU A 7 -4.03 -10.33 -2.77
C LEU A 7 -3.91 -9.23 -3.82
N LEU A 8 -5.02 -8.84 -4.46
CA LEU A 8 -5.04 -7.76 -5.44
C LEU A 8 -4.71 -6.41 -4.78
N VAL A 9 -5.31 -6.12 -3.63
CA VAL A 9 -5.00 -4.90 -2.85
C VAL A 9 -3.53 -4.88 -2.45
N ALA A 10 -3.00 -5.99 -1.92
CA ALA A 10 -1.60 -6.10 -1.55
C ALA A 10 -0.64 -5.89 -2.74
N ALA A 11 -0.97 -6.44 -3.92
CA ALA A 11 -0.18 -6.25 -5.13
C ALA A 11 -0.21 -4.79 -5.62
N ILE A 12 -1.37 -4.13 -5.61
CA ILE A 12 -1.49 -2.72 -6.00
C ILE A 12 -0.67 -1.83 -5.06
N LEU A 13 -0.84 -2.00 -3.76
CA LEU A 13 -0.12 -1.24 -2.74
C LEU A 13 1.39 -1.49 -2.79
N GLY A 14 1.83 -2.73 -3.01
CA GLY A 14 3.25 -3.05 -3.18
C GLY A 14 3.88 -2.40 -4.43
N VAL A 15 3.13 -2.32 -5.54
CA VAL A 15 3.59 -1.60 -6.76
C VAL A 15 3.67 -0.10 -6.50
N VAL A 16 2.68 0.48 -5.83
CA VAL A 16 2.67 1.92 -5.50
C VAL A 16 3.85 2.27 -4.61
N GLU A 17 4.06 1.52 -3.52
CA GLU A 17 5.18 1.73 -2.60
C GLU A 17 6.53 1.59 -3.34
N GLY A 18 6.75 0.46 -4.01
CA GLY A 18 8.02 0.20 -4.71
C GLY A 18 8.35 1.20 -5.82
N LEU A 19 7.35 1.84 -6.43
CA LEU A 19 7.55 2.90 -7.42
C LEU A 19 7.76 4.28 -6.78
N THR A 20 7.10 4.58 -5.66
CA THR A 20 7.06 5.94 -5.10
C THR A 20 8.09 6.17 -4.00
N GLU A 21 8.65 5.12 -3.39
CA GLU A 21 9.65 5.23 -2.33
C GLU A 21 10.98 5.81 -2.83
N PHE A 22 11.38 5.48 -4.06
CA PHE A 22 12.64 5.95 -4.65
C PHE A 22 12.50 7.27 -5.42
N LEU A 23 11.27 7.70 -5.69
CA LEU A 23 10.98 8.93 -6.43
C LEU A 23 10.67 10.05 -5.43
N PRO A 24 11.05 11.31 -5.70
CA PRO A 24 10.76 12.44 -4.83
C PRO A 24 9.30 12.90 -4.96
N VAL A 25 8.34 11.98 -4.75
CA VAL A 25 6.90 12.15 -4.96
C VAL A 25 6.06 11.79 -3.73
N SER A 26 6.70 11.39 -2.61
CA SER A 26 6.08 10.94 -1.36
C SER A 26 5.26 9.66 -1.49
N SER A 27 5.84 8.53 -1.07
CA SER A 27 5.16 7.23 -0.94
C SER A 27 3.99 7.28 0.03
N THR A 28 4.18 7.89 1.20
CA THR A 28 3.13 8.03 2.23
C THR A 28 1.84 8.67 1.70
N GLY A 29 1.96 9.73 0.88
CA GLY A 29 0.78 10.39 0.29
C GLY A 29 0.01 9.49 -0.66
N HIS A 30 0.72 8.73 -1.49
CA HIS A 30 0.10 7.78 -2.42
C HIS A 30 -0.56 6.61 -1.67
N MET A 31 0.06 6.12 -0.60
CA MET A 31 -0.48 5.02 0.21
C MET A 31 -1.79 5.40 0.90
N ILE A 32 -1.90 6.63 1.42
CA ILE A 32 -3.16 7.14 1.99
C ILE A 32 -4.27 7.20 0.94
N ILE A 33 -3.97 7.75 -0.25
CA ILE A 33 -4.98 7.92 -1.31
C ILE A 33 -5.42 6.56 -1.85
N VAL A 34 -4.47 5.70 -2.19
CA VAL A 34 -4.77 4.38 -2.78
C VAL A 34 -5.42 3.45 -1.75
N GLY A 35 -4.96 3.48 -0.49
CA GLY A 35 -5.58 2.76 0.61
C GLY A 35 -7.05 3.16 0.81
N HIS A 36 -7.34 4.46 0.82
CA HIS A 36 -8.71 4.97 0.91
C HIS A 36 -9.60 4.52 -0.26
N LEU A 37 -9.09 4.59 -1.50
CA LEU A 37 -9.83 4.17 -2.70
C LEU A 37 -10.12 2.67 -2.73
N LEU A 38 -9.25 1.85 -2.13
CA LEU A 38 -9.39 0.40 -2.04
C LEU A 38 -10.14 -0.06 -0.78
N GLY A 39 -10.52 0.87 0.11
CA GLY A 39 -11.13 0.55 1.40
C GLY A 39 -10.19 -0.22 2.34
N PHE A 40 -8.88 -0.07 2.16
CA PHE A 40 -7.84 -0.69 2.99
C PHE A 40 -7.26 0.36 3.94
N GLU A 41 -7.94 0.52 5.07
CA GLU A 41 -7.61 1.51 6.10
C GLU A 41 -7.54 0.87 7.50
N GLY A 42 -7.01 1.62 8.47
CA GLY A 42 -6.91 1.20 9.87
C GLY A 42 -5.52 0.71 10.27
N ASP A 43 -5.41 0.16 11.48
CA ASP A 43 -4.11 -0.17 12.08
C ASP A 43 -3.39 -1.32 11.38
N THR A 44 -4.14 -2.26 10.78
CA THR A 44 -3.58 -3.32 9.94
C THR A 44 -3.00 -2.76 8.64
N ALA A 45 -3.64 -1.75 8.04
CA ALA A 45 -3.13 -1.12 6.82
C ALA A 45 -1.82 -0.38 7.08
N LYS A 46 -1.74 0.39 8.17
CA LYS A 46 -0.50 1.05 8.60
C LYS A 46 0.64 0.07 8.87
N THR A 47 0.33 -1.07 9.50
CA THR A 47 1.33 -2.12 9.74
C THR A 47 1.78 -2.75 8.42
N PHE A 48 0.86 -2.98 7.50
CA PHE A 48 1.15 -3.50 6.17
C PHE A 48 2.05 -2.55 5.36
N GLU A 49 1.75 -1.25 5.36
CA GLU A 49 2.58 -0.19 4.75
C GLU A 49 4.04 -0.27 5.23
N VAL A 50 4.25 -0.33 6.55
CA VAL A 50 5.60 -0.46 7.13
C VAL A 50 6.29 -1.76 6.69
N VAL A 51 5.54 -2.87 6.58
CA VAL A 51 6.12 -4.16 6.15
C VAL A 51 6.52 -4.13 4.68
N ILE A 52 5.71 -3.56 3.79
CA ILE A 52 6.04 -3.54 2.36
C ILE A 52 7.18 -2.57 2.02
N GLN A 53 7.36 -1.50 2.82
CA GLN A 53 8.51 -0.60 2.72
C GLN A 53 9.85 -1.30 3.02
N LEU A 54 9.84 -2.44 3.73
CA LEU A 54 11.05 -3.27 3.90
C LEU A 54 11.41 -4.06 2.63
N GLY A 55 10.47 -4.20 1.70
CA GLY A 55 10.63 -4.93 0.45
C GLY A 55 11.00 -4.06 -0.75
N SER A 56 10.78 -2.74 -0.66
CA SER A 56 11.33 -1.75 -1.59
C SER A 56 12.82 -1.57 -1.33
#